data_AF-A0A4P8WMP1-F1
#
_entry.id   AF-A0A4P8WMP1-F1
#
_cell.length_a   1.000
_cell.length_b   1.000
_cell.length_c   1.000
_cell.angle_alpha   90.00
_cell.angle_beta   90.00
_cell.angle_gamma   90.00
#
_symmetry.space_group_name_H-M   'P 1'
#
loop_
_entity.id
_entity.type
_entity.pdbx_description
1 polymer ?
#
loop_
_entity_poly.entity_id
_entity_poly.type
_entity_poly.pdbx_seq_one_letter_code
_entity_poly.pdbx_strand_id
1 'polypeptide(L)'
;MTGFDGSDADHDPGDPAGRATDEPVAESRAPADERQPVTFSREGIRAGLLTCLPVAVGVGGYGVAFGMLARRAGLSVAEAALMSATVLAGAAQIVAVELWAEPLPVATIVLTTLAINLRYSLMGAALGPWLERLSPGRSYGSLLLMADENWALTMRDLKSGSGRGAFLLGTGIAMWCFWVASTILGAAAGGVIGDPARYGIDFVLAAVFVALAAELWEGRSTLVPWLVALATAVAAAELVPGRWYILLGGLAAAAVEVILHDR
;
A
#
# COMPACT_ATOMS: atom_id res chain seq x y z
N MET A 1 42.26 -45.07 -68.11
CA MET A 1 41.69 -43.94 -67.34
C MET A 1 41.37 -44.50 -65.96
N THR A 2 42.27 -44.37 -64.98
CA THR A 2 42.39 -43.23 -64.03
C THR A 2 41.17 -43.14 -63.08
N GLY A 3 41.26 -43.37 -61.77
CA GLY A 3 42.40 -43.78 -60.91
C GLY A 3 41.96 -44.05 -59.46
N PHE A 4 42.94 -44.40 -58.62
CA PHE A 4 43.03 -44.28 -57.14
C PHE A 4 42.27 -43.06 -56.55
N ASP A 5 41.83 -42.97 -55.29
CA ASP A 5 42.02 -43.75 -54.04
C ASP A 5 40.74 -43.57 -53.15
N GLY A 6 40.59 -43.94 -51.85
CA GLY A 6 41.44 -44.56 -50.81
C GLY A 6 40.99 -44.12 -49.38
N SER A 7 41.34 -44.87 -48.31
CA SER A 7 41.20 -44.54 -46.86
C SER A 7 39.75 -44.49 -46.27
N ASP A 8 39.32 -45.47 -45.46
CA ASP A 8 39.41 -45.62 -43.97
C ASP A 8 38.18 -45.01 -43.23
N ALA A 9 37.70 -45.46 -42.06
CA ALA A 9 38.19 -46.46 -41.08
C ALA A 9 37.01 -47.18 -40.35
N ASP A 10 37.36 -48.17 -39.52
CA ASP A 10 36.48 -48.92 -38.59
C ASP A 10 35.59 -48.08 -37.65
N HIS A 11 34.45 -48.64 -37.26
CA HIS A 11 33.74 -48.25 -36.03
C HIS A 11 33.00 -49.43 -35.37
N ASP A 12 33.51 -49.89 -34.23
CA ASP A 12 32.88 -50.83 -33.28
C ASP A 12 33.71 -50.83 -31.97
N PRO A 13 33.25 -51.41 -30.83
CA PRO A 13 32.06 -51.11 -30.04
C PRO A 13 32.41 -50.47 -28.67
N GLY A 14 31.40 -50.03 -27.89
CA GLY A 14 31.61 -49.55 -26.51
C GLY A 14 30.33 -49.52 -25.65
N ASP A 15 30.17 -50.54 -24.80
CA ASP A 15 29.02 -50.80 -23.90
C ASP A 15 29.13 -50.00 -22.56
N PRO A 16 28.38 -50.31 -21.48
CA PRO A 16 27.29 -49.49 -20.94
C PRO A 16 27.63 -48.76 -19.63
N ALA A 17 26.71 -47.88 -19.17
CA ALA A 17 26.27 -47.72 -17.76
C ALA A 17 25.68 -46.32 -17.50
N GLY A 18 24.35 -46.21 -17.55
CA GLY A 18 23.66 -45.03 -17.02
C GLY A 18 23.67 -45.02 -15.48
N ARG A 19 24.65 -44.35 -14.86
CA ARG A 19 24.56 -43.96 -13.45
C ARG A 19 23.86 -42.61 -13.36
N ALA A 20 22.66 -42.60 -12.79
CA ALA A 20 22.01 -41.36 -12.39
C ALA A 20 22.81 -40.72 -11.25
N THR A 21 23.33 -39.52 -11.49
CA THR A 21 23.87 -38.64 -10.45
C THR A 21 22.75 -37.73 -9.96
N ASP A 22 22.22 -38.02 -8.77
CA ASP A 22 21.45 -37.03 -8.01
C ASP A 22 22.40 -35.91 -7.57
N GLU A 23 22.59 -34.91 -8.43
CA GLU A 23 23.07 -33.61 -7.98
C GLU A 23 21.90 -32.87 -7.32
N PRO A 24 22.04 -32.42 -6.05
CA PRO A 24 21.03 -31.55 -5.47
C PRO A 24 21.00 -30.25 -6.27
N VAL A 25 19.85 -29.92 -6.85
CA VAL A 25 19.62 -28.64 -7.53
C VAL A 25 19.80 -27.53 -6.51
N ALA A 26 21.00 -26.98 -6.46
CA ALA A 26 21.30 -25.80 -5.66
C ALA A 26 20.49 -24.64 -6.25
N GLU A 27 19.43 -24.24 -5.56
CA GLU A 27 18.75 -22.98 -5.86
C GLU A 27 19.77 -21.86 -5.76
N SER A 28 20.19 -21.38 -6.94
CA SER A 28 21.08 -20.24 -7.07
C SER A 28 20.36 -19.00 -6.59
N ARG A 29 20.44 -18.76 -5.27
CA ARG A 29 20.16 -17.45 -4.68
C ARG A 29 21.16 -16.48 -5.31
N ALA A 30 20.70 -15.76 -6.33
CA ALA A 30 21.47 -14.71 -6.99
C ALA A 30 22.10 -13.80 -5.91
N PRO A 31 23.39 -13.43 -6.06
CA PRO A 31 24.06 -12.62 -5.07
C PRO A 31 23.27 -11.33 -4.83
N ALA A 32 23.22 -10.88 -3.56
CA ALA A 32 22.34 -9.79 -3.12
C ALA A 32 22.55 -8.43 -3.83
N ASP A 33 23.60 -8.35 -4.65
CA ASP A 33 24.11 -7.22 -5.43
C ASP A 33 23.36 -6.98 -6.77
N GLU A 34 22.64 -7.99 -7.31
CA GLU A 34 21.91 -7.83 -8.59
C GLU A 34 20.58 -7.06 -8.47
N ARG A 35 20.16 -6.68 -7.25
CA ARG A 35 18.94 -5.88 -7.05
C ARG A 35 19.17 -4.43 -7.50
N GLN A 36 18.50 -4.04 -8.59
CA GLN A 36 18.62 -2.72 -9.23
C GLN A 36 18.75 -1.56 -8.22
N PRO A 37 19.67 -0.61 -8.45
CA PRO A 37 19.90 0.49 -7.52
C PRO A 37 18.64 1.35 -7.38
N VAL A 38 18.26 1.65 -6.13
CA VAL A 38 17.08 2.48 -5.85
C VAL A 38 17.38 3.93 -6.19
N THR A 39 16.75 4.46 -7.24
CA THR A 39 17.00 5.82 -7.74
C THR A 39 15.92 6.81 -7.32
N PHE A 40 16.35 8.01 -6.94
CA PHE A 40 15.44 9.12 -6.62
C PHE A 40 15.43 10.14 -7.76
N SER A 41 14.67 9.84 -8.82
CA SER A 41 14.67 10.59 -10.08
C SER A 41 13.34 11.32 -10.32
N ARG A 42 13.37 12.36 -11.18
CA ARG A 42 12.14 13.02 -11.67
C ARG A 42 11.21 12.07 -12.43
N GLU A 43 11.79 11.06 -13.07
CA GLU A 43 11.04 10.01 -13.75
C GLU A 43 10.26 9.14 -12.77
N GLY A 44 10.85 8.76 -11.62
CA GLY A 44 10.14 8.09 -10.53
C GLY A 44 8.96 8.91 -10.00
N ILE A 45 9.16 10.22 -9.79
CA ILE A 45 8.08 11.14 -9.39
C ILE A 45 6.97 11.19 -10.45
N ARG A 46 7.33 11.35 -11.73
CA ARG A 46 6.38 11.42 -12.85
C ARG A 46 5.60 10.12 -13.02
N ALA A 47 6.27 8.97 -12.91
CA ALA A 47 5.64 7.66 -12.98
C ALA A 47 4.64 7.49 -11.82
N GLY A 48 5.05 7.80 -10.58
CA GLY A 48 4.16 7.78 -9.42
C GLY A 48 2.95 8.68 -9.59
N LEU A 49 3.14 9.94 -10.01
CA LEU A 49 2.06 10.89 -10.31
C LEU A 49 1.04 10.30 -11.28
N LEU A 50 1.50 9.83 -12.45
CA LEU A 50 0.63 9.34 -13.52
C LEU A 50 -0.08 8.02 -13.16
N THR A 51 0.61 7.09 -12.51
CA THR A 51 0.02 5.82 -12.05
C THR A 51 -1.03 6.05 -10.96
N CYS A 52 -0.86 7.08 -10.13
CA CYS A 52 -1.79 7.39 -9.05
C CYS A 52 -3.10 8.03 -9.51
N LEU A 53 -3.14 8.70 -10.68
CA LEU A 53 -4.30 9.52 -11.10
C LEU A 53 -5.67 8.82 -11.00
N PRO A 54 -5.87 7.56 -11.46
CA PRO A 54 -7.17 6.89 -11.34
C PRO A 54 -7.60 6.66 -9.89
N VAL A 55 -6.64 6.32 -9.03
CA VAL A 55 -6.87 6.10 -7.59
C VAL A 55 -7.12 7.44 -6.89
N ALA A 56 -6.36 8.49 -7.24
CA ALA A 56 -6.55 9.84 -6.73
C ALA A 56 -7.92 10.45 -7.10
N VAL A 57 -8.49 10.11 -8.25
CA VAL A 57 -9.88 10.45 -8.60
C VAL A 57 -10.88 9.74 -7.67
N GLY A 58 -10.68 8.45 -7.40
CA GLY A 58 -11.49 7.70 -6.42
C GLY A 58 -11.38 8.28 -5.00
N VAL A 59 -10.17 8.67 -4.59
CA VAL A 59 -9.91 9.35 -3.31
C VAL A 59 -10.56 10.74 -3.25
N GLY A 60 -10.57 11.47 -4.36
CA GLY A 60 -11.35 12.70 -4.50
C GLY A 60 -12.85 12.48 -4.24
N GLY A 61 -13.40 11.31 -4.58
CA GLY A 61 -14.78 10.93 -4.31
C GLY A 61 -15.14 10.98 -2.82
N TYR A 62 -14.38 10.28 -1.95
CA TYR A 62 -14.63 10.36 -0.50
C TYR A 62 -13.99 11.58 0.17
N GLY A 63 -13.09 12.30 -0.50
CA GLY A 63 -12.64 13.63 -0.05
C GLY A 63 -13.75 14.68 -0.10
N VAL A 64 -14.64 14.62 -1.11
CA VAL A 64 -15.87 15.42 -1.13
C VAL A 64 -16.80 15.01 0.02
N ALA A 65 -16.90 13.71 0.32
CA ALA A 65 -17.65 13.20 1.48
C ALA A 65 -17.15 13.82 2.80
N PHE A 66 -15.83 13.75 3.00
CA PHE A 66 -15.16 14.27 4.18
C PHE A 66 -15.36 15.78 4.32
N GLY A 67 -15.23 16.55 3.23
CA GLY A 67 -15.49 17.98 3.24
C GLY A 67 -16.92 18.33 3.68
N MET A 68 -17.93 17.62 3.18
CA MET A 68 -19.32 17.80 3.60
C MET A 68 -19.54 17.38 5.07
N LEU A 69 -18.91 16.29 5.52
CA LEU A 69 -18.98 15.81 6.90
C LEU A 69 -18.36 16.84 7.87
N ALA A 70 -17.18 17.37 7.55
CA ALA A 70 -16.53 18.43 8.32
C ALA A 70 -17.41 19.69 8.42
N ARG A 71 -18.08 20.07 7.33
CA ARG A 71 -19.00 21.21 7.32
C ARG A 71 -20.24 20.96 8.21
N ARG A 72 -20.76 19.74 8.24
CA ARG A 72 -21.88 19.33 9.14
C ARG A 72 -21.47 19.31 10.61
N ALA A 73 -20.21 18.96 10.91
CA ALA A 73 -19.62 19.04 12.25
C ALA A 73 -19.24 20.48 12.68
N GLY A 74 -19.63 21.50 11.92
CA GLY A 74 -19.44 22.91 12.27
C GLY A 74 -18.14 23.55 11.79
N LEU A 75 -17.15 22.77 11.31
CA LEU A 75 -15.89 23.31 10.82
C LEU A 75 -16.11 24.22 9.62
N SER A 76 -15.35 25.32 9.54
CA SER A 76 -15.26 26.15 8.35
C SER A 76 -14.54 25.43 7.20
N VAL A 77 -14.72 25.96 5.98
CA VAL A 77 -13.99 25.46 4.79
C VAL A 77 -12.47 25.56 4.99
N ALA A 78 -12.00 26.61 5.67
CA ALA A 78 -10.59 26.81 5.97
C ALA A 78 -10.05 25.78 6.97
N GLU A 79 -10.80 25.46 8.03
CA GLU A 79 -10.42 24.43 9.02
C GLU A 79 -10.42 23.03 8.41
N ALA A 80 -11.43 22.68 7.62
CA ALA A 80 -11.48 21.41 6.89
C ALA A 80 -10.31 21.28 5.90
N ALA A 81 -10.00 22.33 5.14
CA ALA A 81 -8.87 22.36 4.22
C ALA A 81 -7.52 22.26 4.94
N LEU A 82 -7.34 22.98 6.05
CA LEU A 82 -6.13 22.92 6.87
C LEU A 82 -5.93 21.51 7.47
N MET A 83 -7.02 20.89 7.95
CA MET A 83 -7.00 19.52 8.45
C MET A 83 -6.55 18.54 7.36
N SER A 84 -7.14 18.58 6.16
CA SER A 84 -6.73 17.70 5.04
C SER A 84 -5.34 18.01 4.48
N ALA A 85 -4.87 19.26 4.59
CA ALA A 85 -3.53 19.63 4.15
C ALA A 85 -2.42 19.14 5.10
N THR A 86 -2.74 18.90 6.38
CA THR A 86 -1.77 18.59 7.44
C THR A 86 -1.90 17.19 8.04
N VAL A 87 -3.10 16.63 8.10
CA VAL A 87 -3.41 15.29 8.63
C VAL A 87 -3.60 14.34 7.46
N LEU A 88 -2.51 13.78 6.95
CA LEU A 88 -2.55 12.85 5.80
C LEU A 88 -2.99 11.44 6.20
N ALA A 89 -4.21 11.33 6.70
CA ALA A 89 -4.83 10.09 7.13
C ALA A 89 -6.37 10.20 7.05
N GLY A 90 -6.92 10.07 5.84
CA GLY A 90 -8.35 10.31 5.57
C GLY A 90 -9.29 9.52 6.48
N ALA A 91 -9.02 8.24 6.74
CA ALA A 91 -9.80 7.42 7.68
C ALA A 91 -9.77 7.98 9.12
N ALA A 92 -8.63 8.48 9.59
CA ALA A 92 -8.51 9.10 10.91
C ALA A 92 -9.19 10.48 10.95
N GLN A 93 -9.19 11.24 9.85
CA GLN A 93 -9.89 12.51 9.75
C GLN A 93 -11.42 12.33 9.81
N ILE A 94 -11.98 11.42 9.02
CA ILE A 94 -13.42 11.09 9.04
C ILE A 94 -13.85 10.76 10.47
N VAL A 95 -13.11 9.86 11.12
CA VAL A 95 -13.32 9.47 12.52
C VAL A 95 -13.21 10.62 13.52
N ALA A 96 -12.22 11.48 13.37
CA ALA A 96 -12.07 12.63 14.26
C ALA A 96 -13.29 13.54 14.14
N VAL A 97 -13.78 13.76 12.92
CA VAL A 97 -14.97 14.58 12.64
C VAL A 97 -16.27 13.90 13.13
N GLU A 98 -16.40 12.57 13.04
CA GLU A 98 -17.51 11.82 13.65
C GLU A 98 -17.59 12.01 15.18
N LEU A 99 -16.43 12.17 15.84
CA LEU A 99 -16.30 12.40 17.28
C LEU A 99 -16.35 13.89 17.67
N TRP A 100 -16.58 14.79 16.73
CA TRP A 100 -16.50 16.24 16.90
C TRP A 100 -17.78 16.83 17.49
N ALA A 101 -18.11 16.39 18.70
CA ALA A 101 -19.29 16.81 19.47
C ALA A 101 -18.92 17.80 20.58
N GLU A 102 -19.90 18.60 21.04
CA GLU A 102 -19.72 19.53 22.16
C GLU A 102 -20.09 18.84 23.50
N PRO A 103 -19.25 18.88 24.56
CA PRO A 103 -17.88 19.40 24.59
C PRO A 103 -16.87 18.46 23.92
N LEU A 104 -15.88 19.03 23.24
CA LEU A 104 -14.95 18.28 22.38
C LEU A 104 -14.16 17.19 23.16
N PRO A 105 -14.34 15.89 22.84
CA PRO A 105 -13.70 14.80 23.56
C PRO A 105 -12.25 14.57 23.07
N VAL A 106 -11.39 15.57 23.29
CA VAL A 106 -10.00 15.63 22.76
C VAL A 106 -9.21 14.35 23.03
N ALA A 107 -9.27 13.81 24.25
CA ALA A 107 -8.56 12.58 24.60
C ALA A 107 -9.03 11.38 23.76
N THR A 108 -10.34 11.23 23.54
CA THR A 108 -10.90 10.16 22.72
C THR A 108 -10.50 10.33 21.25
N ILE A 109 -10.53 11.55 20.72
CA ILE A 109 -10.09 11.86 19.34
C ILE A 109 -8.60 11.50 19.17
N VAL A 110 -7.73 11.95 20.07
CA VAL A 110 -6.28 11.70 20.01
C VAL A 110 -5.98 10.20 20.13
N LEU A 111 -6.54 9.50 21.12
CA LEU A 111 -6.31 8.07 21.29
C LEU A 111 -6.87 7.23 20.13
N THR A 112 -8.04 7.59 19.60
CA THR A 112 -8.65 6.86 18.47
C THR A 112 -7.87 7.07 17.18
N THR A 113 -7.49 8.32 16.86
CA THR A 113 -6.69 8.61 15.66
C THR A 113 -5.27 8.04 15.76
N LEU A 114 -4.66 8.04 16.95
CA LEU A 114 -3.41 7.33 17.20
C LEU A 114 -3.56 5.82 16.92
N ALA A 115 -4.52 5.14 17.55
CA ALA A 115 -4.74 3.70 17.36
C ALA A 115 -4.98 3.32 15.89
N ILE A 116 -5.75 4.14 15.16
CA ILE A 116 -5.96 4.01 13.70
C ILE A 116 -4.63 4.15 12.94
N ASN A 117 -3.82 5.15 13.27
CA ASN A 117 -2.61 5.49 12.52
C ASN A 117 -1.38 4.65 12.88
N LEU A 118 -1.41 3.82 13.93
CA LEU A 118 -0.35 2.83 14.20
C LEU A 118 -0.12 1.87 13.02
N ARG A 119 -1.10 1.70 12.12
CA ARG A 119 -0.90 0.96 10.86
C ARG A 119 0.19 1.57 9.96
N TYR A 120 0.38 2.90 9.99
CA TYR A 120 1.45 3.57 9.23
C TYR A 120 2.85 3.15 9.72
N SER A 121 3.00 2.74 10.97
CA SER A 121 4.26 2.17 11.47
C SER A 121 4.58 0.81 10.83
N LEU A 122 3.57 -0.04 10.64
CA LEU A 122 3.71 -1.32 9.92
C LEU A 122 4.00 -1.10 8.43
N MET A 123 3.27 -0.17 7.80
CA MET A 123 3.47 0.22 6.40
C MET A 123 4.86 0.81 6.15
N GLY A 124 5.34 1.68 7.04
CA GLY A 124 6.68 2.25 6.99
C GLY A 124 7.77 1.19 7.19
N ALA A 125 7.58 0.25 8.11
CA ALA A 125 8.50 -0.88 8.29
C ALA A 125 8.57 -1.78 7.05
N ALA A 126 7.43 -2.04 6.39
CA ALA A 126 7.38 -2.81 5.14
C ALA A 126 8.15 -2.12 3.99
N LEU A 127 8.25 -0.79 3.97
CA LEU A 127 9.06 -0.04 3.00
C LEU A 127 10.56 0.05 3.38
N GLY A 128 10.95 -0.35 4.59
CA GLY A 128 12.31 -0.25 5.13
C GLY A 128 13.42 -0.69 4.16
N PRO A 129 13.36 -1.90 3.56
CA PRO A 129 14.40 -2.43 2.67
C PRO A 129 14.72 -1.58 1.42
N TRP A 130 13.83 -0.65 1.06
CA TRP A 130 14.00 0.31 -0.03
C TRP A 130 14.29 1.73 0.49
N LEU A 131 13.69 2.15 1.61
CA LEU A 131 13.91 3.47 2.20
C LEU A 131 15.28 3.63 2.86
N GLU A 132 15.90 2.54 3.34
CA GLU A 132 17.27 2.51 3.84
C GLU A 132 18.31 2.77 2.72
N ARG A 133 17.94 2.53 1.46
CA ARG A 133 18.78 2.79 0.27
C ARG A 133 18.72 4.25 -0.20
N LEU A 134 17.94 5.09 0.49
CA LEU A 134 17.74 6.51 0.19
C LEU A 134 18.28 7.39 1.32
N SER A 135 18.62 8.65 1.01
CA SER A 135 19.04 9.59 2.06
C SER A 135 17.84 9.96 2.96
N PRO A 136 18.05 10.20 4.28
CA PRO A 136 16.94 10.41 5.23
C PRO A 136 15.93 11.48 4.79
N GLY A 137 16.37 12.60 4.21
CA GLY A 137 15.47 13.64 3.71
C GLY A 137 14.58 13.20 2.54
N ARG A 138 15.03 12.26 1.71
CA ARG A 138 14.22 11.67 0.63
C ARG A 138 13.23 10.65 1.18
N SER A 139 13.67 9.82 2.13
CA SER A 139 12.82 8.80 2.78
C SER A 139 11.71 9.46 3.60
N TYR A 140 12.05 10.35 4.53
CA TYR A 140 11.07 11.07 5.35
C TYR A 140 10.20 12.03 4.53
N GLY A 141 10.75 12.70 3.50
CA GLY A 141 9.96 13.54 2.60
C GLY A 141 8.94 12.76 1.77
N SER A 142 9.21 11.49 1.46
CA SER A 142 8.25 10.60 0.79
C SER A 142 7.22 10.02 1.77
N LEU A 143 7.68 9.60 2.97
CA LEU A 143 6.82 9.10 4.04
C LEU A 143 5.83 10.16 4.55
N LEU A 144 6.19 11.45 4.52
CA LEU A 144 5.30 12.55 4.89
C LEU A 144 4.00 12.54 4.07
N LEU A 145 4.07 12.12 2.79
CA LEU A 145 2.91 12.02 1.89
C LEU A 145 2.38 10.59 1.74
N MET A 146 2.67 9.70 2.69
CA MET A 146 2.18 8.32 2.68
C MET A 146 0.74 8.21 3.22
N ALA A 147 -0.06 7.42 2.52
CA ALA A 147 -1.42 6.99 2.82
C ALA A 147 -1.57 5.50 2.43
N ASP A 148 -2.73 4.90 2.69
CA ASP A 148 -2.98 3.48 2.41
C ASP A 148 -2.86 3.14 0.92
N GLU A 149 -3.45 3.99 0.07
CA GLU A 149 -3.55 3.77 -1.38
C GLU A 149 -2.19 3.87 -2.07
N ASN A 150 -1.44 4.93 -1.79
CA ASN A 150 -0.16 5.17 -2.46
C ASN A 150 0.95 4.28 -1.90
N TRP A 151 0.84 3.82 -0.65
CA TRP A 151 1.66 2.74 -0.12
C TRP A 151 1.42 1.44 -0.90
N ALA A 152 0.18 1.04 -1.13
CA ALA A 152 -0.15 -0.18 -1.89
C ALA A 152 0.40 -0.13 -3.32
N LEU A 153 0.17 0.99 -4.03
CA LEU A 153 0.75 1.24 -5.36
C LEU A 153 2.29 1.17 -5.35
N THR A 154 2.92 1.75 -4.33
CA THR A 154 4.39 1.76 -4.17
C THR A 154 4.91 0.36 -3.90
N MET A 155 4.29 -0.41 -3.00
CA MET A 155 4.70 -1.79 -2.70
C MET A 155 4.62 -2.68 -3.95
N ARG A 156 3.58 -2.55 -4.77
CA ARG A 156 3.50 -3.27 -6.05
C ARG A 156 4.63 -2.88 -7.01
N ASP A 157 4.94 -1.59 -7.14
CA ASP A 157 6.02 -1.11 -8.01
C ASP A 157 7.41 -1.58 -7.56
N LEU A 158 7.64 -1.58 -6.25
CA LEU A 158 8.89 -2.05 -5.65
C LEU A 158 9.03 -3.58 -5.77
N LYS A 159 7.93 -4.33 -5.59
CA LYS A 159 7.88 -5.79 -5.82
C LYS A 159 8.08 -6.17 -7.30
N SER A 160 7.68 -5.33 -8.26
CA SER A 160 7.98 -5.55 -9.68
C SER A 160 9.41 -5.19 -10.09
N GLY A 161 10.28 -4.82 -9.12
CA GLY A 161 11.70 -4.57 -9.35
C GLY A 161 12.04 -3.22 -9.98
N SER A 162 11.15 -2.22 -9.94
CA SER A 162 11.31 -0.96 -10.67
C SER A 162 12.50 -0.09 -10.25
N GLY A 163 13.00 -0.27 -9.02
CA GLY A 163 14.03 0.59 -8.42
C GLY A 163 13.62 2.05 -8.18
N ARG A 164 12.34 2.42 -8.36
CA ARG A 164 11.87 3.83 -8.36
C ARG A 164 11.66 4.39 -6.94
N GLY A 165 12.75 4.70 -6.25
CA GLY A 165 12.72 5.29 -4.90
C GLY A 165 11.95 6.61 -4.75
N ALA A 166 11.68 7.34 -5.84
CA ALA A 166 10.85 8.55 -5.83
C ALA A 166 9.37 8.32 -6.21
N PHE A 167 8.95 7.08 -6.45
CA PHE A 167 7.58 6.74 -6.83
C PHE A 167 6.56 7.07 -5.73
N LEU A 168 6.91 6.81 -4.45
CA LEU A 168 6.09 7.16 -3.29
C LEU A 168 5.83 8.68 -3.19
N LEU A 169 6.85 9.50 -3.44
CA LEU A 169 6.69 10.96 -3.45
C LEU A 169 5.74 11.39 -4.58
N GLY A 170 5.88 10.83 -5.79
CA GLY A 170 5.01 11.14 -6.92
C GLY A 170 3.55 10.76 -6.69
N THR A 171 3.31 9.54 -6.23
CA THR A 171 1.96 9.07 -5.89
C THR A 171 1.35 9.87 -4.74
N GLY A 172 2.14 10.24 -3.72
CA GLY A 172 1.71 11.06 -2.59
C GLY A 172 1.36 12.50 -2.95
N ILE A 173 2.11 13.15 -3.85
CA ILE A 173 1.76 14.48 -4.38
C ILE A 173 0.42 14.44 -5.10
N ALA A 174 0.18 13.43 -5.94
CA ALA A 174 -1.11 13.25 -6.61
C ALA A 174 -2.24 13.13 -5.57
N MET A 175 -2.05 12.29 -4.57
CA MET A 175 -3.07 11.99 -3.57
C MET A 175 -3.40 13.21 -2.70
N TRP A 176 -2.39 13.92 -2.21
CA TRP A 176 -2.56 15.14 -1.41
C TRP A 176 -3.30 16.23 -2.18
N CYS A 177 -2.94 16.48 -3.45
CA CYS A 177 -3.60 17.47 -4.29
C CYS A 177 -5.10 17.15 -4.47
N PHE A 178 -5.44 15.90 -4.80
CA PHE A 178 -6.84 15.49 -4.97
C PHE A 178 -7.61 15.51 -3.65
N TRP A 179 -7.00 15.07 -2.55
CA TRP A 179 -7.61 15.06 -1.22
C TRP A 179 -7.95 16.46 -0.71
N VAL A 180 -7.02 17.40 -0.79
CA VAL A 180 -7.24 18.78 -0.35
C VAL A 180 -8.26 19.49 -1.25
N ALA A 181 -8.14 19.36 -2.57
CA ALA A 181 -9.06 20.00 -3.52
C ALA A 181 -10.50 19.47 -3.37
N SER A 182 -10.68 18.16 -3.21
CA SER A 182 -11.99 17.55 -2.98
C SER A 182 -12.58 17.89 -1.61
N THR A 183 -11.74 17.96 -0.56
CA THR A 183 -12.17 18.44 0.77
C THR A 183 -12.73 19.86 0.67
N ILE A 184 -12.02 20.77 0.00
CA ILE A 184 -12.46 22.16 -0.21
C ILE A 184 -13.78 22.18 -0.98
N LEU A 185 -13.88 21.42 -2.08
CA LEU A 185 -15.09 21.32 -2.89
C LEU A 185 -16.29 20.82 -2.07
N GLY A 186 -16.12 19.74 -1.30
CA GLY A 186 -17.17 19.19 -0.44
C GLY A 186 -17.59 20.13 0.68
N ALA A 187 -16.63 20.76 1.36
CA ALA A 187 -16.92 21.70 2.45
C ALA A 187 -17.61 22.97 1.94
N ALA A 188 -17.25 23.47 0.76
CA ALA A 188 -17.93 24.59 0.10
C ALA A 188 -19.33 24.20 -0.41
N ALA A 189 -19.50 22.99 -0.94
CA ALA A 189 -20.75 22.49 -1.51
C ALA A 189 -21.73 21.92 -0.47
N GLY A 190 -21.33 21.78 0.80
CA GLY A 190 -22.11 21.15 1.88
C GLY A 190 -23.44 21.81 2.28
N GLY A 191 -23.83 22.92 1.63
CA GLY A 191 -25.16 23.52 1.71
C GLY A 191 -25.94 23.55 0.39
N VAL A 192 -25.37 23.04 -0.70
CA VAL A 192 -25.94 23.04 -2.07
C VAL A 192 -26.24 21.62 -2.54
N ILE A 193 -25.38 20.66 -2.21
CA ILE A 193 -25.62 19.24 -2.48
C ILE A 193 -26.61 18.71 -1.44
N GLY A 194 -27.59 17.93 -1.90
CA GLY A 194 -28.57 17.26 -1.04
C GLY A 194 -27.94 16.16 -0.18
N ASP A 195 -28.77 15.24 0.32
CA ASP A 195 -28.28 14.17 1.19
C ASP A 195 -27.22 13.27 0.52
N PRO A 196 -25.95 13.24 1.01
CA PRO A 196 -24.85 12.50 0.39
C PRO A 196 -25.10 11.00 0.22
N ALA A 197 -25.85 10.39 1.12
CA ALA A 197 -26.20 8.97 1.05
C ALA A 197 -26.94 8.61 -0.25
N ARG A 198 -27.69 9.56 -0.85
CA ARG A 198 -28.36 9.36 -2.16
C ARG A 198 -27.40 9.17 -3.33
N TYR A 199 -26.13 9.52 -3.15
CA TYR A 199 -25.08 9.39 -4.15
C TYR A 199 -24.11 8.24 -3.82
N GLY A 200 -24.43 7.40 -2.83
CA GLY A 200 -23.59 6.27 -2.38
C GLY A 200 -22.28 6.71 -1.72
N ILE A 201 -22.20 7.96 -1.26
CA ILE A 201 -20.98 8.60 -0.76
C ILE A 201 -20.49 7.96 0.56
N ASP A 202 -21.42 7.44 1.35
CA ASP A 202 -21.23 6.58 2.53
C ASP A 202 -20.53 5.25 2.20
N PHE A 203 -20.79 4.68 1.01
CA PHE A 203 -20.17 3.44 0.57
C PHE A 203 -18.75 3.62 -0.03
N VAL A 204 -18.38 4.82 -0.50
CA VAL A 204 -17.12 5.04 -1.24
C VAL A 204 -15.88 4.62 -0.43
N LEU A 205 -15.83 4.91 0.87
CA LEU A 205 -14.69 4.51 1.71
C LEU A 205 -14.54 2.98 1.79
N ALA A 206 -15.65 2.26 1.96
CA ALA A 206 -15.65 0.80 1.98
C ALA A 206 -15.25 0.22 0.60
N ALA A 207 -15.76 0.82 -0.48
CA ALA A 207 -15.40 0.42 -1.85
C ALA A 207 -13.90 0.60 -2.14
N VAL A 208 -13.28 1.69 -1.67
CA VAL A 208 -11.83 1.94 -1.81
C VAL A 208 -11.04 0.87 -1.05
N PHE A 209 -11.37 0.58 0.22
CA PHE A 209 -10.66 -0.47 0.96
C PHE A 209 -10.84 -1.87 0.37
N VAL A 210 -12.01 -2.20 -0.21
CA VAL A 210 -12.22 -3.46 -0.94
C VAL A 210 -11.39 -3.49 -2.23
N ALA A 211 -11.29 -2.39 -2.96
CA ALA A 211 -10.44 -2.29 -4.16
C ALA A 211 -8.96 -2.43 -3.83
N LEU A 212 -8.46 -1.76 -2.78
CA LEU A 212 -7.10 -1.94 -2.27
C LEU A 212 -6.83 -3.37 -1.82
N ALA A 213 -7.81 -4.00 -1.15
CA ALA A 213 -7.67 -5.39 -0.73
C ALA A 213 -7.56 -6.36 -1.92
N ALA A 214 -8.34 -6.14 -2.98
CA ALA A 214 -8.22 -6.89 -4.22
C ALA A 214 -6.90 -6.61 -4.97
N GLU A 215 -6.34 -5.40 -4.87
CA GLU A 215 -5.06 -5.02 -5.50
C GLU A 215 -3.84 -5.59 -4.75
N LEU A 216 -3.94 -5.77 -3.42
CA LEU A 216 -2.92 -6.37 -2.56
C LEU A 216 -3.01 -7.91 -2.45
N TRP A 217 -3.96 -8.54 -3.14
CA TRP A 217 -4.19 -9.97 -3.08
C TRP A 217 -3.24 -10.74 -4.01
N GLU A 218 -2.31 -11.50 -3.44
CA GLU A 218 -1.29 -12.26 -4.20
C GLU A 218 -1.72 -13.69 -4.53
N GLY A 219 -3.00 -14.03 -4.32
CA GLY A 219 -3.54 -15.36 -4.57
C GLY A 219 -3.57 -16.25 -3.33
N ARG A 220 -3.56 -17.57 -3.56
CA ARG A 220 -3.75 -18.57 -2.50
C ARG A 220 -2.63 -18.60 -1.47
N SER A 221 -1.42 -18.16 -1.81
CA SER A 221 -0.28 -18.02 -0.88
C SER A 221 -0.63 -17.18 0.33
N THR A 222 -1.28 -16.04 0.12
CA THR A 222 -1.59 -15.08 1.20
C THR A 222 -2.93 -15.37 1.92
N LEU A 223 -3.73 -16.35 1.47
CA LEU A 223 -5.07 -16.61 2.01
C LEU A 223 -5.07 -16.82 3.54
N VAL A 224 -4.08 -17.52 4.09
CA VAL A 224 -4.00 -17.80 5.53
C VAL A 224 -3.74 -16.52 6.35
N PRO A 225 -2.69 -15.72 6.08
CA PRO A 225 -2.52 -14.39 6.68
C PRO A 225 -3.77 -13.50 6.60
N TRP A 226 -4.44 -13.45 5.43
CA TRP A 226 -5.66 -12.64 5.23
C TRP A 226 -6.83 -13.09 6.12
N LEU A 227 -7.08 -14.40 6.21
CA LEU A 227 -8.12 -14.95 7.07
C LEU A 227 -7.83 -14.73 8.57
N VAL A 228 -6.55 -14.83 8.97
CA VAL A 228 -6.15 -14.53 10.35
C VAL A 228 -6.30 -13.03 10.64
N ALA A 229 -5.88 -12.15 9.73
CA ALA A 229 -6.09 -10.70 9.87
C ALA A 229 -7.56 -10.36 10.11
N LEU A 230 -8.45 -10.92 9.27
CA LEU A 230 -9.88 -10.72 9.34
C LEU A 230 -10.48 -11.27 10.65
N ALA A 231 -10.18 -12.52 10.99
CA ALA A 231 -10.69 -13.15 12.21
C ALA A 231 -10.23 -12.41 13.47
N THR A 232 -8.95 -12.02 13.55
CA THR A 232 -8.41 -11.23 14.65
C THR A 232 -9.02 -9.83 14.70
N ALA A 233 -9.21 -9.15 13.57
CA ALA A 233 -9.84 -7.83 13.53
C ALA A 233 -11.30 -7.88 13.99
N VAL A 234 -12.09 -8.86 13.53
CA VAL A 234 -13.50 -9.05 13.95
C VAL A 234 -13.56 -9.36 15.45
N ALA A 235 -12.76 -10.32 15.93
CA ALA A 235 -12.73 -10.64 17.37
C ALA A 235 -12.29 -9.45 18.23
N ALA A 236 -11.30 -8.67 17.78
CA ALA A 236 -10.84 -7.49 18.48
C ALA A 236 -11.88 -6.35 18.47
N ALA A 237 -12.68 -6.20 17.41
CA ALA A 237 -13.72 -5.18 17.34
C ALA A 237 -14.86 -5.44 18.35
N GLU A 238 -15.19 -6.70 18.60
CA GLU A 238 -16.21 -7.11 19.59
C GLU A 238 -15.68 -7.12 21.03
N LEU A 239 -14.40 -7.50 21.23
CA LEU A 239 -13.84 -7.76 22.56
C LEU A 239 -12.98 -6.63 23.15
N VAL A 240 -12.46 -5.71 22.32
CA VAL A 240 -11.50 -4.68 22.75
C VAL A 240 -12.05 -3.27 22.45
N PRO A 241 -12.33 -2.45 23.47
CA PRO A 241 -12.82 -1.09 23.27
C PRO A 241 -11.87 -0.21 22.43
N GLY A 242 -12.42 0.51 21.45
CA GLY A 242 -11.67 1.39 20.56
C GLY A 242 -11.37 0.76 19.20
N ARG A 243 -10.37 1.27 18.48
CA ARG A 243 -10.05 0.84 17.10
C ARG A 243 -8.73 0.05 16.97
N TRP A 244 -8.39 -0.71 18.01
CA TRP A 244 -7.19 -1.57 18.07
C TRP A 244 -7.23 -2.74 17.08
N TYR A 245 -8.40 -3.12 16.59
CA TYR A 245 -8.58 -4.22 15.64
C TYR A 245 -7.72 -4.09 14.37
N ILE A 246 -7.44 -2.86 13.92
CA ILE A 246 -6.58 -2.58 12.76
C ILE A 246 -5.14 -3.06 13.03
N LEU A 247 -4.59 -2.67 14.18
CA LEU A 247 -3.22 -3.03 14.58
C LEU A 247 -3.12 -4.53 14.93
N LEU A 248 -4.08 -5.06 15.68
CA LEU A 248 -4.07 -6.46 16.11
C LEU A 248 -4.21 -7.42 14.92
N GLY A 249 -5.08 -7.12 13.95
CA GLY A 249 -5.19 -7.89 12.71
C GLY A 249 -3.90 -7.86 11.90
N GLY A 250 -3.28 -6.68 11.72
CA GLY A 250 -2.01 -6.54 11.01
C GLY A 250 -0.84 -7.29 11.67
N LEU A 251 -0.71 -7.20 12.99
CA LEU A 251 0.32 -7.93 13.75
C LEU A 251 0.12 -9.45 13.72
N ALA A 252 -1.13 -9.93 13.84
CA ALA A 252 -1.43 -11.35 13.76
C ALA A 252 -1.13 -11.93 12.36
N ALA A 253 -1.48 -11.19 11.30
CA ALA A 253 -1.16 -11.57 9.93
C ALA A 253 0.36 -11.64 9.69
N ALA A 254 1.11 -10.63 10.14
CA ALA A 254 2.56 -10.60 10.01
C ALA A 254 3.24 -11.74 10.78
N ALA A 255 2.79 -12.04 12.00
CA ALA A 255 3.32 -13.16 12.77
C ALA A 255 3.07 -14.52 12.08
N VAL A 256 1.88 -14.73 11.50
CA VAL A 256 1.56 -15.94 10.75
C VAL A 256 2.38 -16.04 9.47
N GLU A 257 2.56 -14.94 8.74
CA GLU A 257 3.35 -14.92 7.49
C GLU A 257 4.82 -15.32 7.73
N VAL A 258 5.42 -14.82 8.82
CA VAL A 258 6.78 -15.23 9.24
C VAL A 258 6.82 -16.73 9.56
N ILE A 259 5.87 -17.24 10.35
CA ILE A 259 5.80 -18.67 10.72
C ILE A 259 5.59 -19.59 9.50
N LEU A 260 4.96 -19.09 8.43
CA LEU A 260 4.75 -19.84 7.18
C LEU A 260 5.97 -19.79 6.23
N HIS A 261 6.76 -18.71 6.25
CA HIS A 261 7.94 -18.55 5.39
C HIS A 261 9.26 -19.03 6.02
N ASP A 262 9.33 -19.18 7.35
CA ASP A 262 10.46 -19.81 8.07
C ASP A 262 10.37 -21.36 8.09
N ARG A 263 9.59 -21.98 7.18
CA ARG A 263 9.37 -23.44 7.07
C ARG A 263 9.70 -23.99 5.69
#